data_AF-A0A945SSK7-F1
#
_entry.id   AF-A0A945SSK7-F1
#
_cell.length_a   1.000
_cell.length_b   1.000
_cell.length_c   1.000
_cell.angle_alpha   90.00
_cell.angle_beta   90.00
_cell.angle_gamma   90.00
#
_symmetry.space_group_name_H-M   'P 1'
#
loop_
_entity.id
_entity.type
_entity.pdbx_description
1 polymer ?
#
loop_
_entity_poly.entity_id
_entity_poly.type
_entity_poly.pdbx_seq_one_letter_code
_entity_poly.pdbx_strand_id
1 'polypeptide(L)'
;MNEIDPDTEKLDREAIVANFARAFFLQVFRDGFFHADLHPGNIFVDDEGVVHAVDFGIMGRLDRQTRQYLAEMLHGFLTGNYKRVAEIHIQAGYVPANQSVDEFAQAARSIAEPIFGLPLSEISLARLLAQLFAVAEKFEMRAQPQLLLLQKTMLVAEGSGRKLYPDINMWELARPLIEEWMIDNMGPEARMREAAEDMLDRLERLPQLIADMEDSIGAVTRDGLRVDPASLESLTRGQARRGAWRIWILAAAAAAVAVAVLD
;
A
#
# COMPACT_ATOMS: atom_id res chain seq x y z
N MET A 1 -17.21 -19.28 28.57
CA MET A 1 -16.33 -18.44 27.74
C MET A 1 -15.05 -19.23 27.60
N ASN A 2 -15.08 -20.20 26.68
CA ASN A 2 -14.08 -21.26 26.60
C ASN A 2 -12.98 -20.87 25.61
N GLU A 3 -11.75 -21.23 25.96
CA GLU A 3 -10.66 -21.52 25.03
C GLU A 3 -11.23 -22.42 23.93
N ILE A 4 -11.01 -22.08 22.64
CA ILE A 4 -11.65 -22.67 21.45
C ILE A 4 -11.98 -24.16 21.68
N ASP A 5 -13.27 -24.42 21.95
CA ASP A 5 -13.75 -25.71 22.43
C ASP A 5 -13.67 -26.73 21.29
N PRO A 6 -12.92 -27.84 21.43
CA PRO A 6 -12.78 -28.85 20.39
C PRO A 6 -14.10 -29.55 20.03
N ASP A 7 -15.16 -29.45 20.86
CA ASP A 7 -16.52 -29.96 20.62
C ASP A 7 -17.40 -29.00 19.79
N THR A 8 -16.81 -28.00 19.12
CA THR A 8 -17.49 -27.27 18.04
C THR A 8 -17.70 -28.17 16.80
N GLU A 9 -18.51 -29.22 16.93
CA GLU A 9 -18.97 -30.07 15.82
C GLU A 9 -19.93 -29.35 14.85
N LYS A 10 -20.38 -28.13 15.20
CA LYS A 10 -21.34 -27.34 14.39
C LYS A 10 -20.75 -26.16 13.63
N LEU A 11 -19.53 -25.75 13.95
CA LEU A 11 -18.93 -24.57 13.33
C LEU A 11 -17.96 -24.98 12.24
N ASP A 12 -18.18 -24.44 11.05
CA ASP A 12 -17.28 -24.62 9.92
C ASP A 12 -15.94 -23.93 10.23
N ARG A 13 -14.94 -24.75 10.61
CA ARG A 13 -13.59 -24.30 10.97
C ARG A 13 -12.91 -23.59 9.81
N GLU A 14 -13.19 -23.99 8.58
CA GLU A 14 -12.70 -23.30 7.39
C GLU A 14 -13.30 -21.90 7.32
N ALA A 15 -14.63 -21.79 7.49
CA ALA A 15 -15.31 -20.49 7.49
C ALA A 15 -14.79 -19.55 8.60
N ILE A 16 -14.48 -20.08 9.79
CA ILE A 16 -13.92 -19.27 10.89
C ILE A 16 -12.56 -18.70 10.51
N VAL A 17 -11.63 -19.53 10.02
CA VAL A 17 -10.30 -19.06 9.63
C VAL A 17 -10.40 -18.10 8.43
N ALA A 18 -11.31 -18.39 7.50
CA ALA A 18 -11.58 -17.52 6.36
C ALA A 18 -12.11 -16.13 6.78
N ASN A 19 -13.08 -16.10 7.69
CA ASN A 19 -13.63 -14.86 8.24
C ASN A 19 -12.58 -14.06 9.00
N PHE A 20 -11.75 -14.74 9.80
CA PHE A 20 -10.65 -14.10 10.52
C PHE A 20 -9.64 -13.46 9.56
N ALA A 21 -9.16 -14.21 8.58
CA ALA A 21 -8.21 -13.71 7.59
C ALA A 21 -8.79 -12.56 6.75
N ARG A 22 -10.07 -12.65 6.38
CA ARG A 22 -10.80 -11.57 5.71
C ARG A 22 -10.92 -10.32 6.60
N ALA A 23 -11.28 -10.48 7.88
CA ALA A 23 -11.39 -9.37 8.81
C ALA A 23 -10.04 -8.66 8.99
N PHE A 24 -8.96 -9.41 9.13
CA PHE A 24 -7.60 -8.87 9.19
C PHE A 24 -7.20 -8.16 7.90
N PHE A 25 -7.52 -8.73 6.74
CA PHE A 25 -7.29 -8.10 5.44
C PHE A 25 -8.00 -6.74 5.35
N LEU A 26 -9.29 -6.68 5.72
CA LEU A 26 -10.07 -5.44 5.68
C LEU A 26 -9.50 -4.39 6.61
N GLN A 27 -9.11 -4.76 7.83
CA GLN A 27 -8.41 -3.87 8.76
C GLN A 27 -7.18 -3.23 8.10
N VAL A 28 -6.29 -4.05 7.54
CA VAL A 28 -5.04 -3.59 6.92
C VAL A 28 -5.29 -2.73 5.68
N PHE A 29 -6.07 -3.23 4.72
CA PHE A 29 -6.19 -2.64 3.38
C PHE A 29 -7.33 -1.65 3.24
N ARG A 30 -8.54 -1.98 3.74
CA ARG A 30 -9.69 -1.07 3.69
C ARG A 30 -9.55 0.05 4.71
N ASP A 31 -9.29 -0.31 5.97
CA ASP A 31 -9.38 0.64 7.09
C ASP A 31 -8.05 1.34 7.43
N GLY A 32 -6.91 0.71 7.12
CA GLY A 32 -5.58 1.27 7.38
C GLY A 32 -5.19 1.29 8.85
N PHE A 33 -5.81 0.45 9.67
CA PHE A 33 -5.36 0.12 11.02
C PHE A 33 -5.48 -1.37 11.25
N PHE A 34 -4.64 -1.94 12.11
CA PHE A 34 -4.70 -3.37 12.39
C PHE A 34 -4.45 -3.67 13.86
N HIS A 35 -5.10 -4.71 14.34
CA HIS A 35 -4.85 -5.26 15.66
C HIS A 35 -3.45 -5.89 15.70
N ALA A 36 -2.54 -5.29 16.44
CA ALA A 36 -1.12 -5.64 16.42
C ALA A 36 -0.71 -6.65 17.50
N ASP A 37 -1.68 -7.15 18.27
CA ASP A 37 -1.51 -8.25 19.23
C ASP A 37 -2.65 -9.28 19.11
N LEU A 38 -2.96 -9.66 17.87
CA LEU A 38 -4.06 -10.55 17.54
C LEU A 38 -3.65 -12.02 17.80
N HIS A 39 -3.84 -12.48 19.05
CA HIS A 39 -3.54 -13.83 19.53
C HIS A 39 -4.79 -14.55 20.06
N PRO A 40 -4.79 -15.88 20.28
CA PRO A 40 -5.99 -16.63 20.71
C PRO A 40 -6.71 -16.06 21.94
N GLY A 41 -5.99 -15.46 22.89
CA GLY A 41 -6.60 -14.80 24.05
C GLY A 41 -7.38 -13.51 23.74
N ASN A 42 -7.21 -12.91 22.56
CA ASN A 42 -7.81 -11.65 22.15
C ASN A 42 -8.83 -11.83 21.02
N ILE A 43 -9.15 -13.07 20.66
CA ILE A 43 -10.10 -13.40 19.58
C ILE A 43 -11.05 -14.47 20.10
N PHE A 44 -12.34 -14.20 19.98
CA PHE A 44 -13.40 -15.14 20.33
C PHE A 44 -14.29 -15.37 19.11
N VAL A 45 -14.90 -16.55 19.04
CA VAL A 45 -15.87 -16.88 18.01
C VAL A 45 -17.15 -17.29 18.73
N ASP A 46 -18.27 -16.71 18.34
CA ASP A 46 -19.58 -17.08 18.90
C ASP A 46 -20.18 -18.28 18.16
N ASP A 47 -21.34 -18.74 18.65
CA ASP A 47 -22.06 -19.90 18.11
C ASP A 47 -22.55 -19.68 16.66
N GLU A 48 -22.52 -18.44 16.16
CA GLU A 48 -22.88 -18.05 14.79
C GLU A 48 -21.65 -17.99 13.86
N GLY A 49 -20.44 -18.21 14.40
CA GLY A 49 -19.19 -18.14 13.64
C GLY A 49 -18.66 -16.72 13.44
N VAL A 50 -19.19 -15.74 14.18
CA VAL A 50 -18.75 -14.35 14.12
C VAL A 50 -17.49 -14.19 14.97
N VAL A 51 -16.49 -13.51 14.40
CA VAL A 51 -15.20 -13.24 15.06
C VAL A 51 -15.29 -11.95 15.87
N HIS A 52 -15.07 -12.06 17.17
CA HIS A 52 -15.02 -10.95 18.13
C HIS A 52 -13.58 -10.70 18.56
N ALA A 53 -13.04 -9.53 18.24
CA ALA A 53 -11.73 -9.11 18.75
C ALA A 53 -11.90 -8.31 20.05
N VAL A 54 -11.02 -8.55 21.01
CA VAL A 54 -10.95 -7.80 22.28
C VAL A 54 -9.53 -7.27 22.49
N ASP A 55 -9.38 -6.35 23.44
CA ASP A 55 -8.10 -5.73 23.82
C ASP A 55 -7.36 -5.01 22.68
N PHE A 56 -7.85 -3.82 22.35
CA PHE A 56 -7.25 -2.93 21.35
C PHE A 56 -6.09 -2.09 21.93
N GLY A 57 -5.38 -2.57 22.94
CA GLY A 57 -4.27 -1.85 23.58
C GLY A 57 -3.08 -1.62 22.65
N ILE A 58 -2.87 -2.52 21.67
CA ILE A 58 -1.78 -2.42 20.69
C ILE A 58 -2.37 -2.43 19.28
N MET A 59 -2.41 -1.24 18.66
CA MET A 59 -2.92 -1.03 17.31
C MET A 59 -1.85 -0.42 16.40
N GLY A 60 -1.76 -0.91 15.16
CA GLY A 60 -0.94 -0.32 14.10
C GLY A 60 -1.78 0.55 13.16
N ARG A 61 -1.13 1.50 12.48
CA ARG A 61 -1.74 2.30 11.40
C ARG A 61 -0.86 2.28 10.16
N LEU A 62 -1.48 2.28 8.99
CA LEU A 62 -0.83 2.32 7.69
C LEU A 62 -1.47 3.44 6.87
N ASP A 63 -0.63 4.34 6.35
CA ASP A 63 -1.09 5.36 5.41
C ASP A 63 -1.48 4.74 4.06
N ARG A 64 -2.16 5.53 3.22
CA ARG A 64 -2.65 5.08 1.91
C ARG A 64 -1.53 4.58 0.99
N GLN A 65 -0.39 5.25 0.98
CA GLN A 65 0.75 4.89 0.13
C GLN A 65 1.37 3.55 0.56
N THR A 66 1.56 3.35 1.85
CA THR A 66 2.06 2.09 2.40
C THR A 66 1.11 0.93 2.06
N ARG A 67 -0.21 1.13 2.14
CA ARG A 67 -1.20 0.12 1.73
C ARG A 67 -1.11 -0.23 0.25
N GLN A 68 -0.89 0.75 -0.62
CA GLN A 68 -0.69 0.52 -2.05
C GLN A 68 0.57 -0.30 -2.30
N TYR A 69 1.70 0.02 -1.66
CA TYR A 69 2.92 -0.78 -1.77
C TYR A 69 2.72 -2.22 -1.30
N LEU A 70 2.09 -2.42 -0.14
CA LEU A 70 1.76 -3.76 0.37
C LEU A 70 0.89 -4.54 -0.62
N ALA A 71 -0.10 -3.87 -1.22
CA ALA A 71 -1.01 -4.50 -2.16
C ALA A 71 -0.31 -4.93 -3.45
N GLU A 72 0.52 -4.05 -4.02
CA GLU A 72 1.29 -4.37 -5.21
C GLU A 72 2.31 -5.49 -4.98
N MET A 73 2.94 -5.52 -3.80
CA MET A 73 3.84 -6.61 -3.44
C MET A 73 3.08 -7.94 -3.30
N LEU A 74 1.97 -7.95 -2.57
CA LEU A 74 1.16 -9.15 -2.37
C LEU A 74 0.63 -9.69 -3.72
N HIS A 75 0.08 -8.82 -4.56
CA HIS A 75 -0.36 -9.18 -5.91
C HIS A 75 0.80 -9.66 -6.79
N GLY A 76 1.97 -9.03 -6.68
CA GLY A 76 3.18 -9.46 -7.37
C GLY A 76 3.59 -10.88 -6.99
N PHE A 77 3.54 -11.24 -5.71
CA PHE A 77 3.76 -12.63 -5.26
C PHE A 77 2.69 -13.59 -5.80
N LEU A 78 1.41 -13.21 -5.71
CA LEU A 78 0.28 -14.03 -6.18
C LEU A 78 0.28 -14.31 -7.69
N THR A 79 0.85 -13.40 -8.48
CA THR A 79 0.94 -13.52 -9.94
C THR A 79 2.31 -13.99 -10.42
N GLY A 80 3.24 -14.27 -9.51
CA GLY A 80 4.62 -14.66 -9.85
C GLY A 80 5.44 -13.54 -10.49
N ASN A 81 4.99 -12.28 -10.41
CA ASN A 81 5.72 -11.12 -10.92
C ASN A 81 6.75 -10.61 -9.90
N TYR A 82 7.78 -11.43 -9.65
CA TYR A 82 8.84 -11.12 -8.68
C TYR A 82 9.67 -9.89 -9.05
N LYS A 83 9.73 -9.55 -10.34
CA LYS A 83 10.37 -8.31 -10.79
C LYS A 83 9.62 -7.09 -10.25
N ARG A 84 8.29 -7.08 -10.37
CA ARG A 84 7.47 -6.00 -9.80
C ARG A 84 7.60 -5.93 -8.29
N VAL A 85 7.63 -7.09 -7.62
CA VAL A 85 7.88 -7.15 -6.17
C VAL A 85 9.20 -6.43 -5.83
N ALA A 86 10.29 -6.74 -6.54
CA ALA A 86 11.58 -6.10 -6.32
C ALA A 86 11.56 -4.58 -6.56
N GLU A 87 10.94 -4.14 -7.65
CA GLU A 87 10.79 -2.72 -7.96
C GLU A 87 10.05 -1.97 -6.85
N ILE A 88 8.95 -2.52 -6.32
CA ILE A 88 8.19 -1.91 -5.24
C ILE A 88 8.99 -1.85 -3.94
N HIS A 89 9.73 -2.91 -3.60
CA HIS A 89 10.58 -2.91 -2.39
C HIS A 89 11.62 -1.78 -2.42
N ILE A 90 12.17 -1.47 -3.59
CA ILE A 90 13.10 -0.36 -3.78
C ILE A 90 12.37 0.99 -3.77
N GLN A 91 11.24 1.10 -4.47
CA GLN A 91 10.43 2.34 -4.52
C GLN A 91 9.93 2.75 -3.14
N ALA A 92 9.52 1.79 -2.31
CA ALA A 92 9.09 2.00 -0.93
C ALA A 92 10.27 2.30 0.02
N GLY A 93 11.52 2.19 -0.45
CA GLY A 93 12.72 2.43 0.35
C GLY A 93 13.02 1.33 1.38
N TYR A 94 12.41 0.15 1.24
CA TYR A 94 12.70 -1.02 2.09
C TYR A 94 14.03 -1.66 1.70
N VAL A 95 14.32 -1.70 0.40
CA VAL A 95 15.61 -2.10 -0.16
C VAL A 95 16.32 -0.85 -0.68
N PRO A 96 17.61 -0.63 -0.34
CA PRO A 96 18.39 0.48 -0.88
C PRO A 96 18.43 0.50 -2.42
N ALA A 97 18.36 1.68 -3.02
CA ALA A 97 18.29 1.85 -4.49
C ALA A 97 19.56 1.44 -5.24
N ASN A 98 20.67 1.20 -4.55
CA ASN A 98 21.91 0.66 -5.11
C ASN A 98 21.89 -0.87 -5.28
N GLN A 99 20.88 -1.57 -4.75
CA GLN A 99 20.74 -3.01 -4.89
C GLN A 99 20.19 -3.40 -6.27
N SER A 100 20.56 -4.60 -6.73
CA SER A 100 20.09 -5.13 -8.02
C SER A 100 18.64 -5.62 -7.92
N VAL A 101 17.78 -5.05 -8.76
CA VAL A 101 16.36 -5.48 -8.92
C VAL A 101 16.29 -6.96 -9.30
N ASP A 102 17.12 -7.40 -10.25
CA ASP A 102 17.06 -8.77 -10.76
C ASP A 102 17.52 -9.79 -9.71
N GLU A 103 18.57 -9.47 -8.95
CA GLU A 103 19.04 -10.34 -7.86
C GLU A 103 18.01 -10.44 -6.73
N PHE A 104 17.39 -9.31 -6.36
CA PHE A 104 16.34 -9.30 -5.34
C PHE A 104 15.10 -10.08 -5.82
N ALA A 105 14.70 -9.92 -7.08
CA ALA A 105 13.60 -10.68 -7.66
C ALA A 105 13.86 -12.20 -7.61
N GLN A 106 15.09 -12.65 -7.90
CA GLN A 106 15.45 -14.06 -7.78
C GLN A 106 15.41 -14.55 -6.32
N ALA A 107 15.89 -13.75 -5.38
CA ALA A 107 15.80 -14.06 -3.95
C ALA A 107 14.35 -14.19 -3.50
N ALA A 108 13.49 -13.23 -3.86
CA ALA A 108 12.05 -13.27 -3.59
C ALA A 108 11.39 -14.52 -4.18
N ARG A 109 11.71 -14.86 -5.44
CA ARG A 109 11.23 -16.09 -6.10
C ARG A 109 11.62 -17.35 -5.33
N SER A 110 12.87 -17.44 -4.90
CA SER A 110 13.40 -18.60 -4.16
C SER A 110 12.72 -18.85 -2.81
N ILE A 111 12.13 -17.80 -2.23
CA ILE A 111 11.35 -17.86 -0.99
C ILE A 111 9.91 -18.25 -1.30
N ALA A 112 9.30 -17.62 -2.30
CA ALA A 112 7.88 -17.73 -2.58
C ALA A 112 7.50 -19.06 -3.27
N GLU A 113 8.22 -19.48 -4.32
CA GLU A 113 7.82 -20.66 -5.11
C GLU A 113 7.74 -21.96 -4.31
N PRO A 114 8.63 -22.26 -3.34
CA PRO A 114 8.53 -23.49 -2.55
C PRO A 114 7.32 -23.57 -1.63
N ILE A 115 6.68 -22.44 -1.29
CA ILE A 115 5.54 -22.39 -0.35
C ILE A 115 4.22 -22.02 -1.04
N PHE A 116 4.28 -21.65 -2.32
CA PHE A 116 3.12 -21.17 -3.05
C PHE A 116 2.15 -22.32 -3.31
N GLY A 117 0.87 -22.11 -3.00
CA GLY A 117 -0.17 -23.12 -3.20
C GLY A 117 -0.20 -24.25 -2.17
N LEU A 118 0.72 -24.25 -1.19
CA LEU A 118 0.76 -25.28 -0.15
C LEU A 118 -0.20 -24.94 1.00
N PRO A 119 -0.83 -25.95 1.63
CA PRO A 119 -1.57 -25.76 2.87
C PRO A 119 -0.61 -25.33 3.99
N LEU A 120 -1.14 -24.64 5.01
CA LEU A 120 -0.33 -24.20 6.16
C LEU A 120 0.47 -25.35 6.77
N SER A 121 -0.13 -26.53 6.92
CA SER A 121 0.49 -27.73 7.50
C SER A 121 1.83 -28.12 6.86
N GLU A 122 2.01 -27.87 5.56
CA GLU A 122 3.20 -28.25 4.79
C GLU A 122 4.31 -27.18 4.79
N ILE A 123 3.99 -25.96 5.21
CA ILE A 123 4.95 -24.86 5.24
C ILE A 123 5.82 -24.94 6.51
N SER A 124 7.14 -25.04 6.33
CA SER A 124 8.11 -24.93 7.43
C SER A 124 8.37 -23.47 7.77
N LEU A 125 7.72 -23.00 8.84
CA LEU A 125 7.86 -21.64 9.33
C LEU A 125 9.29 -21.28 9.73
N ALA A 126 10.01 -22.21 10.39
CA ALA A 126 11.40 -22.00 10.78
C ALA A 126 12.31 -21.77 9.56
N ARG A 127 12.11 -22.55 8.49
CA ARG A 127 12.87 -22.40 7.25
C ARG A 127 12.52 -21.08 6.54
N LEU A 128 11.24 -20.74 6.48
CA LEU A 128 10.76 -19.50 5.87
C LEU A 128 11.37 -18.28 6.56
N LEU A 129 11.32 -18.23 7.90
CA LEU A 129 11.92 -17.13 8.68
C LEU A 129 13.42 -17.03 8.46
N ALA A 130 14.14 -18.15 8.46
CA ALA A 130 15.58 -18.15 8.19
C ALA A 130 15.92 -17.58 6.81
N GLN A 131 15.14 -17.93 5.78
CA GLN A 131 15.33 -17.39 4.42
C GLN A 131 15.01 -15.89 4.35
N LEU A 132 13.92 -15.44 5.00
CA LEU A 132 13.55 -14.03 5.05
C LEU A 132 14.64 -13.19 5.72
N PHE A 133 15.21 -13.64 6.84
CA PHE A 133 16.33 -12.95 7.50
C PHE A 133 17.58 -12.92 6.62
N ALA A 134 17.93 -14.04 5.98
CA ALA A 134 19.10 -14.09 5.10
C ALA A 134 18.97 -13.12 3.89
N VAL A 135 17.77 -12.99 3.32
CA VAL A 135 17.51 -12.01 2.25
C VAL A 135 17.52 -10.59 2.78
N ALA A 136 16.90 -10.35 3.94
CA ALA A 136 16.90 -9.03 4.56
C ALA A 136 18.33 -8.53 4.85
N GLU A 137 19.20 -9.39 5.36
CA GLU A 137 20.60 -9.09 5.58
C GLU A 137 21.35 -8.87 4.27
N LYS A 138 21.23 -9.81 3.32
CA LYS A 138 21.94 -9.75 2.02
C LYS A 138 21.66 -8.46 1.26
N PHE A 139 20.41 -7.98 1.29
CA PHE A 139 19.99 -6.79 0.54
C PHE A 139 19.91 -5.53 1.40
N GLU A 140 20.50 -5.55 2.60
CA GLU A 140 20.59 -4.38 3.49
C GLU A 140 19.22 -3.74 3.75
N MET A 141 18.19 -4.57 3.95
CA MET A 141 16.83 -4.10 4.13
C MET A 141 16.72 -3.22 5.37
N ARG A 142 16.09 -2.05 5.20
CA ARG A 142 15.83 -1.14 6.32
C ARG A 142 14.67 -1.66 7.14
N ALA A 143 14.90 -1.90 8.42
CA ALA A 143 13.85 -2.30 9.34
C ALA A 143 12.76 -1.21 9.42
N GLN A 144 11.51 -1.62 9.20
CA GLN A 144 10.33 -0.80 9.43
C GLN A 144 9.64 -1.35 10.69
N PRO A 145 9.74 -0.66 11.85
CA PRO A 145 9.22 -1.17 13.12
C PRO A 145 7.75 -1.62 13.07
N GLN A 146 6.93 -0.91 12.30
CA GLN A 146 5.51 -1.23 12.10
C GLN A 146 5.30 -2.55 11.34
N LEU A 147 6.20 -2.90 10.42
CA LEU A 147 6.15 -4.17 9.67
C LEU A 147 6.67 -5.35 10.51
N LEU A 148 7.63 -5.13 11.42
CA LEU A 148 8.07 -6.15 12.37
C LEU A 148 6.93 -6.58 13.31
N LEU A 149 6.12 -5.62 13.75
CA LEU A 149 4.96 -5.87 14.60
C LEU A 149 3.87 -6.64 13.85
N LEU A 150 3.63 -6.28 12.58
CA LEU A 150 2.74 -7.01 11.68
C LEU A 150 3.22 -8.47 11.49
N GLN A 151 4.53 -8.67 11.26
CA GLN A 151 5.13 -10.00 11.12
C GLN A 151 4.96 -10.85 12.39
N LYS A 152 5.21 -10.28 13.58
CA LYS A 152 4.96 -10.97 14.86
C LYS A 152 3.49 -11.38 15.00
N THR A 153 2.57 -10.49 14.63
CA THR A 153 1.12 -10.76 14.69
C THR A 153 0.74 -11.92 13.78
N MET A 154 1.22 -11.90 12.52
CA MET A 154 0.97 -12.98 11.56
C MET A 154 1.54 -14.32 12.03
N LEU A 155 2.70 -14.31 12.70
CA LEU A 155 3.33 -15.52 13.25
C LEU A 155 2.46 -16.20 14.32
N VAL A 156 1.92 -15.40 15.25
CA VAL A 156 1.06 -15.89 16.34
C VAL A 156 -0.30 -16.33 15.81
N ALA A 157 -0.85 -15.57 14.85
CA ALA A 157 -2.09 -15.92 14.16
C ALA A 157 -1.94 -17.23 13.35
N GLU A 158 -0.83 -17.44 12.64
CA GLU A 158 -0.56 -18.69 11.91
C GLU A 158 -0.51 -19.90 12.85
N GLY A 159 0.19 -19.79 13.99
CA GLY A 159 0.25 -20.88 14.97
C GLY A 159 -1.11 -21.29 15.53
N SER A 160 -2.08 -20.37 15.50
CA SER A 160 -3.46 -20.57 15.94
C SER A 160 -4.33 -21.12 14.80
N GLY A 161 -4.22 -20.53 13.61
CA GLY A 161 -4.90 -20.97 12.40
C GLY A 161 -4.52 -22.39 11.99
N ARG A 162 -3.24 -22.76 12.09
CA ARG A 162 -2.75 -24.13 11.81
C ARG A 162 -3.39 -25.18 12.72
N LYS A 163 -3.69 -24.85 13.98
CA LYS A 163 -4.37 -25.76 14.91
C LYS A 163 -5.85 -25.91 14.57
N LEU A 164 -6.47 -24.82 14.08
CA LEU A 164 -7.91 -24.76 13.82
C LEU A 164 -8.28 -25.39 12.47
N TYR A 165 -7.56 -25.03 11.40
CA TYR A 165 -7.75 -25.58 10.07
C TYR A 165 -6.40 -25.67 9.31
N PRO A 166 -5.68 -26.81 9.42
CA PRO A 166 -4.31 -26.96 8.91
C PRO A 166 -4.20 -26.96 7.38
N ASP A 167 -5.29 -27.32 6.69
CA ASP A 167 -5.31 -27.53 5.24
C ASP A 167 -5.63 -26.25 4.46
N ILE A 168 -5.80 -25.12 5.16
CA ILE A 168 -6.10 -23.84 4.51
C ILE A 168 -4.91 -23.33 3.69
N ASN A 169 -5.24 -22.81 2.51
CA ASN A 169 -4.30 -22.10 1.66
C ASN A 169 -4.52 -20.58 1.77
N MET A 170 -3.62 -19.92 2.50
CA MET A 170 -3.70 -18.47 2.73
C MET A 170 -3.54 -17.64 1.45
N TRP A 171 -2.84 -18.16 0.44
CA TRP A 171 -2.67 -17.48 -0.85
C TRP A 171 -3.96 -17.46 -1.66
N GLU A 172 -4.68 -18.58 -1.68
CA GLU A 172 -5.98 -18.68 -2.36
C GLU A 172 -7.03 -17.80 -1.71
N LEU A 173 -7.01 -17.70 -0.38
CA LEU A 173 -7.89 -16.83 0.38
C LEU A 173 -7.60 -15.34 0.15
N ALA A 174 -6.31 -14.97 0.11
CA ALA A 174 -5.91 -13.57 -0.06
C ALA A 174 -6.10 -13.05 -1.49
N ARG A 175 -6.03 -13.93 -2.50
CA ARG A 175 -6.12 -13.56 -3.93
C ARG A 175 -7.34 -12.73 -4.28
N PRO A 176 -8.59 -13.19 -4.08
CA PRO A 176 -9.76 -12.42 -4.49
C PRO A 176 -9.86 -11.10 -3.71
N LEU A 177 -9.45 -11.08 -2.44
CA LEU A 177 -9.47 -9.89 -1.59
C LEU A 177 -8.55 -8.79 -2.13
N ILE A 178 -7.34 -9.17 -2.57
CA ILE A 178 -6.38 -8.18 -3.08
C ILE A 178 -6.69 -7.73 -4.49
N GLU A 179 -7.18 -8.62 -5.34
CA GLU A 179 -7.60 -8.27 -6.71
C GLU A 179 -8.77 -7.27 -6.67
N GLU A 180 -9.77 -7.52 -5.83
CA GLU A 180 -10.90 -6.59 -5.59
C GLU A 180 -10.39 -5.24 -5.05
N TRP A 181 -9.56 -5.25 -4.01
CA TRP A 181 -9.03 -4.01 -3.43
C TRP A 181 -8.20 -3.20 -4.44
N MET A 182 -7.40 -3.86 -5.28
CA MET A 182 -6.60 -3.18 -6.30
C MET A 182 -7.47 -2.54 -7.38
N ILE A 183 -8.56 -3.19 -7.80
CA ILE A 183 -9.52 -2.60 -8.75
C ILE A 183 -10.11 -1.32 -8.14
N ASP A 184 -10.59 -1.41 -6.90
CA ASP A 184 -11.28 -0.31 -6.22
C ASP A 184 -10.38 0.88 -5.89
N ASN A 185 -9.09 0.63 -5.61
CA ASN A 185 -8.17 1.65 -5.08
C ASN A 185 -7.07 2.07 -6.06
N MET A 186 -6.79 1.27 -7.08
CA MET A 186 -5.70 1.51 -8.04
C MET A 186 -6.15 1.43 -9.50
N GLY A 187 -7.41 1.03 -9.74
CA GLY A 187 -8.03 0.98 -11.06
C GLY A 187 -8.24 2.36 -11.69
N PRO A 188 -8.72 2.39 -12.95
CA PRO A 188 -8.90 3.64 -13.69
C PRO A 188 -9.83 4.63 -12.97
N GLU A 189 -10.93 4.14 -12.39
CA GLU A 189 -11.87 4.98 -11.65
C GLU A 189 -11.22 5.64 -10.43
N ALA A 190 -10.46 4.88 -9.63
CA ALA A 190 -9.73 5.40 -8.49
C ALA A 190 -8.72 6.49 -8.89
N ARG A 191 -8.00 6.28 -10.00
CA ARG A 191 -7.07 7.27 -10.55
C ARG A 191 -7.77 8.53 -11.04
N MET A 192 -8.95 8.40 -11.65
CA MET A 192 -9.74 9.55 -12.08
C MET A 192 -10.28 10.34 -10.87
N ARG A 193 -10.75 9.63 -9.84
CA ARG A 193 -11.21 10.24 -8.59
C ARG A 193 -10.08 11.02 -7.91
N GLU A 194 -8.90 10.41 -7.77
CA GLU A 194 -7.72 11.07 -7.20
C GLU A 194 -7.26 12.27 -8.05
N ALA A 195 -7.29 12.16 -9.37
CA ALA A 195 -6.97 13.30 -10.25
C ALA A 195 -8.00 14.44 -10.14
N ALA A 196 -9.28 14.12 -9.92
CA ALA A 196 -10.33 15.11 -9.72
C ALA A 196 -10.19 15.80 -8.36
N GLU A 197 -9.92 15.05 -7.29
CA GLU A 197 -9.63 15.58 -5.94
C GLU A 197 -8.40 16.50 -5.98
N ASP A 198 -7.29 16.05 -6.59
CA ASP A 198 -6.09 16.86 -6.79
C ASP A 198 -6.36 18.15 -7.58
N MET A 199 -7.26 18.09 -8.56
CA MET A 199 -7.64 19.26 -9.36
C MET A 199 -8.46 20.25 -8.53
N LEU A 200 -9.44 19.75 -7.76
CA LEU A 200 -10.25 20.59 -6.87
C LEU A 200 -9.37 21.26 -5.82
N ASP A 201 -8.47 20.53 -5.16
CA ASP A 201 -7.52 21.07 -4.19
C ASP A 201 -6.63 22.17 -4.79
N ARG A 202 -6.24 22.03 -6.06
CA ARG A 202 -5.48 23.07 -6.79
C ARG A 202 -6.34 24.27 -7.14
N LEU A 203 -7.59 24.06 -7.55
CA LEU A 203 -8.53 25.14 -7.84
C LEU A 203 -8.86 25.96 -6.59
N GLU A 204 -9.02 25.33 -5.43
CA GLU A 204 -9.23 26.03 -4.16
C GLU A 204 -8.03 26.89 -3.74
N ARG A 205 -6.81 26.51 -4.16
CA ARG A 205 -5.59 27.27 -3.90
C ARG A 205 -5.30 28.36 -4.94
N LEU A 206 -6.01 28.38 -6.08
CA LEU A 206 -5.80 29.39 -7.13
C LEU A 206 -6.03 30.84 -6.66
N PRO A 207 -7.10 31.17 -5.91
CA PRO A 207 -7.32 32.53 -5.43
C PRO A 207 -6.16 33.02 -4.55
N GLN A 208 -5.63 32.15 -3.70
CA GLN A 208 -4.49 32.45 -2.83
C GLN A 208 -3.23 32.74 -3.65
N LEU A 209 -2.96 31.92 -4.66
CA LEU A 209 -1.81 32.12 -5.56
C LEU A 209 -1.93 33.43 -6.35
N ILE A 210 -3.14 33.82 -6.78
CA ILE A 210 -3.38 35.10 -7.45
C ILE A 210 -3.14 36.26 -6.49
N ALA A 211 -3.67 36.19 -5.27
CA ALA A 211 -3.46 37.21 -4.24
C ALA A 211 -1.98 37.38 -3.89
N ASP A 212 -1.24 36.28 -3.68
CA ASP A 212 0.20 36.31 -3.42
C ASP A 212 0.98 36.94 -4.59
N MET A 213 0.51 36.72 -5.84
CA MET A 213 1.08 37.33 -7.04
C MET A 213 0.79 38.84 -7.11
N GLU A 214 -0.44 39.26 -6.79
CA GLU A 214 -0.83 40.66 -6.73
C GLU A 214 -0.04 41.42 -5.64
N ASP A 215 0.14 40.82 -4.47
CA ASP A 215 0.95 41.38 -3.39
C ASP A 215 2.43 41.49 -3.78
N SER A 216 2.98 40.46 -4.43
CA SER A 216 4.36 40.47 -4.93
C SER A 216 4.57 41.54 -6.01
N ILE A 217 3.63 41.68 -6.94
CA ILE A 217 3.64 42.73 -7.98
C ILE A 217 3.47 44.12 -7.34
N GLY A 218 2.61 44.24 -6.33
CA GLY A 218 2.37 45.46 -5.56
C GLY A 218 3.55 45.91 -4.71
N ALA A 219 4.36 44.97 -4.21
CA ALA A 219 5.64 45.25 -3.55
C ALA A 219 6.70 45.70 -4.56
N VAL A 220 6.76 45.02 -5.71
CA VAL A 220 7.63 45.38 -6.86
C VAL A 220 7.36 46.78 -7.41
N THR A 221 6.09 47.21 -7.44
CA THR A 221 5.71 48.56 -7.90
C THR A 221 5.93 49.63 -6.85
N ARG A 222 5.87 49.31 -5.55
CA ARG A 222 6.14 50.27 -4.46
C ARG A 222 7.63 50.50 -4.22
N ASP A 223 8.44 49.45 -4.22
CA ASP A 223 9.86 49.56 -3.89
C ASP A 223 10.79 49.70 -5.10
N GLY A 224 10.23 49.62 -6.32
CA GLY A 224 10.97 49.72 -7.57
C GLY A 224 11.87 48.50 -7.79
N LEU A 225 11.64 47.75 -8.86
CA LEU A 225 12.50 46.63 -9.21
C LEU A 225 13.96 47.09 -9.38
N ARG A 226 14.83 46.72 -8.44
CA ARG A 226 16.27 46.56 -8.71
C ARG A 226 16.46 45.30 -9.54
N VAL A 227 16.07 45.34 -10.82
CA VAL A 227 16.46 44.28 -11.76
C VAL A 227 17.93 44.45 -12.05
N ASP A 228 18.75 43.52 -11.57
CA ASP A 228 20.15 43.44 -11.99
C ASP A 228 20.19 43.24 -13.53
N PRO A 229 20.91 44.08 -14.30
CA PRO A 229 21.00 43.98 -15.76
C PRO A 229 21.37 42.57 -16.27
N ALA A 230 22.08 41.77 -15.46
CA ALA A 230 22.43 40.39 -15.79
C ALA A 230 21.21 39.45 -15.90
N SER A 231 20.10 39.75 -15.23
CA SER A 231 18.87 38.94 -15.25
C SER A 231 17.99 39.21 -16.49
N LEU A 232 18.11 40.38 -17.11
CA LEU A 232 17.39 40.72 -18.35
C LEU A 232 18.02 40.08 -19.59
N GLU A 233 19.34 39.87 -19.60
CA GLU A 233 20.03 39.15 -20.68
C GLU A 233 19.74 37.65 -20.68
N SER A 234 19.51 37.03 -19.51
CA SER A 234 19.21 35.58 -19.43
C SER A 234 17.79 35.23 -19.89
N LEU A 235 16.83 36.14 -19.71
CA LEU A 235 15.44 35.96 -20.16
C LEU A 235 15.27 36.18 -21.68
N THR A 236 16.07 37.05 -22.28
CA THR A 236 15.95 37.40 -23.71
C THR A 236 16.68 36.42 -24.63
N ARG A 237 17.63 35.62 -24.14
CA ARG A 237 18.42 34.66 -24.97
C ARG A 237 17.81 33.28 -25.13
N GLY A 238 16.76 32.89 -24.42
CA GLY A 238 16.21 31.55 -24.58
C GLY A 238 14.79 31.36 -24.12
N GLN A 239 13.81 31.40 -25.05
CA GLN A 239 12.64 30.50 -25.10
C GLN A 239 11.48 30.93 -26.03
N ALA A 240 11.61 31.95 -26.87
CA ALA A 240 10.43 32.51 -27.56
C ALA A 240 9.69 31.61 -28.60
N ARG A 241 10.09 30.35 -28.89
CA ARG A 241 9.40 29.53 -29.93
C ARG A 241 9.11 28.05 -29.62
N ARG A 242 9.46 27.48 -28.47
CA ARG A 242 9.29 26.02 -28.22
C ARG A 242 8.20 25.60 -27.22
N GLY A 243 7.57 26.54 -26.51
CA GLY A 243 6.60 26.24 -25.44
C GLY A 243 5.12 26.50 -25.74
N ALA A 244 4.79 27.26 -26.78
CA ALA A 244 3.42 27.75 -27.00
C ALA A 244 2.38 26.63 -27.24
N TRP A 245 2.76 25.56 -27.94
CA TRP A 245 1.84 24.44 -28.22
C TRP A 245 1.51 23.61 -26.97
N ARG A 246 2.40 23.56 -25.97
CA ARG A 246 2.16 22.87 -24.69
C ARG A 246 1.09 23.58 -23.85
N ILE A 247 1.06 24.90 -23.92
CA ILE A 247 0.03 25.72 -23.26
C ILE A 247 -1.35 25.42 -23.86
N TRP A 248 -1.43 25.30 -25.19
CA TRP A 248 -2.67 24.93 -25.87
C TRP A 248 -3.12 23.48 -25.56
N ILE A 249 -2.19 22.54 -25.38
CA ILE A 249 -2.53 21.18 -24.93
C ILE A 249 -3.07 21.17 -23.50
N LEU A 250 -2.44 21.91 -22.59
CA LEU A 250 -2.92 22.03 -21.21
C LEU A 250 -4.29 22.72 -21.14
N ALA A 251 -4.51 23.75 -21.96
CA ALA A 251 -5.80 24.44 -22.07
C ALA A 251 -6.89 23.52 -22.66
N ALA A 252 -6.57 22.74 -23.70
CA ALA A 252 -7.51 21.78 -24.29
C ALA A 252 -7.85 20.64 -23.32
N ALA A 253 -6.87 20.14 -22.57
CA ALA A 253 -7.08 19.12 -21.54
C ALA A 253 -7.98 19.65 -20.40
N ALA A 254 -7.73 20.88 -19.93
CA ALA A 254 -8.57 21.52 -18.92
C ALA A 254 -10.02 21.73 -19.39
N ALA A 255 -10.22 22.13 -20.66
CA ALA A 255 -11.54 22.28 -21.25
C ALA A 255 -12.28 20.94 -21.40
N ALA A 256 -11.59 19.87 -21.78
CA ALA A 256 -12.18 18.53 -21.89
C ALA A 256 -12.65 18.00 -20.52
N VAL A 257 -11.87 18.24 -19.46
CA VAL A 257 -12.25 17.88 -18.08
C VAL A 257 -13.45 18.72 -17.61
N ALA A 258 -13.49 20.01 -17.91
CA ALA A 258 -14.62 20.87 -17.56
C ALA A 258 -15.94 20.42 -18.22
N VAL A 259 -15.89 19.96 -19.48
CA VAL A 259 -17.06 19.41 -20.17
C VAL A 259 -17.51 18.09 -19.55
N ALA A 260 -16.58 17.20 -19.20
CA ALA A 260 -16.89 15.91 -18.59
C ALA A 260 -17.44 15.99 -17.14
N VAL A 261 -17.30 17.14 -16.48
CA VAL A 261 -17.85 17.41 -15.13
C VAL A 261 -19.23 18.09 -15.20
N LEU A 262 -19.62 18.60 -16.37
CA LEU A 262 -20.88 19.33 -16.58
C LEU A 262 -21.97 18.51 -17.30
N ASP A 263 -21.67 17.28 -17.71
CA ASP A 263 -22.61 16.25 -18.22
C ASP A 263 -22.76 15.10 -17.20
#